data_AF-A0A6J7MFV7-F1
#
_entry.id   AF-A0A6J7MFV7-F1
#
_cell.length_a   1.000
_cell.length_b   1.000
_cell.length_c   1.000
_cell.angle_alpha   90.00
_cell.angle_beta   90.00
_cell.angle_gamma   90.00
#
_symmetry.space_group_name_H-M   'P 1'
#
loop_
_entity.id
_entity.type
_entity.pdbx_description
1 polymer ?
#
loop_
_entity_poly.entity_id
_entity_poly.type
_entity_poly.pdbx_seq_one_letter_code
_entity_poly.pdbx_strand_id
1 'polypeptide(L)'
;MERLDLLLPPPALDKQEFGRRLDLLGLWLTAGARCWSEWGRALAQSDPGPVQAFLPPSNATGLTGQAYGMGGYACGPDQAVILELVPPTCAYWSVQLATWFWESAAVGSRQVSLNHTQAVTDEDGVVRFVIAQRDPGVANWLDPAGYEQGTLAVRFLWADQLPALSYRLVPFEHVQRELPPGTKVVTPEQRSQILRSRRADLQRRLRR
;
A
#
# COMPACT_ATOMS: atom_id res chain seq x y z
N MET A 1 -4.03 -16.90 -20.05
CA MET A 1 -2.86 -17.62 -20.59
C MET A 1 -3.32 -19.05 -20.84
N GLU A 2 -3.11 -19.57 -22.04
CA GLU A 2 -3.51 -20.93 -22.42
C GLU A 2 -2.27 -21.71 -22.84
N ARG A 3 -2.20 -23.00 -22.47
CA ARG A 3 -1.15 -23.90 -22.96
C ARG A 3 -1.47 -24.25 -24.41
N LEU A 4 -0.57 -23.87 -25.32
CA LEU A 4 -0.74 -24.11 -26.76
C LEU A 4 -0.69 -25.60 -27.14
N ASP A 5 -0.16 -26.44 -26.25
CA ASP A 5 0.03 -27.87 -26.43
C ASP A 5 -1.00 -28.72 -25.64
N LEU A 6 -2.06 -28.10 -25.12
CA LEU A 6 -3.02 -28.80 -24.29
C LEU A 6 -3.96 -29.66 -25.16
N LEU A 7 -3.96 -30.97 -24.94
CA LEU A 7 -4.99 -31.86 -25.49
C LEU A 7 -6.29 -31.69 -24.69
N LEU A 8 -7.38 -31.40 -25.40
CA LEU A 8 -8.72 -31.25 -24.83
C LEU A 8 -9.60 -32.48 -25.15
N PRO A 9 -10.41 -32.97 -24.20
CA PRO A 9 -10.53 -32.49 -22.82
C PRO A 9 -9.29 -32.85 -21.99
N PRO A 10 -8.96 -32.07 -20.93
CA PRO A 10 -7.86 -32.42 -20.04
C PRO A 10 -8.12 -33.81 -19.43
N PRO A 11 -7.06 -34.59 -19.17
CA PRO A 11 -7.20 -35.90 -18.53
C PRO A 11 -7.86 -35.77 -17.16
N ALA A 12 -8.57 -36.83 -16.75
CA ALA A 12 -9.17 -36.89 -15.42
C ALA A 12 -8.11 -36.68 -14.33
N LEU A 13 -8.48 -35.95 -13.27
CA LEU A 13 -7.56 -35.69 -12.17
C LEU A 13 -7.23 -36.99 -11.44
N ASP A 14 -5.97 -37.35 -11.41
CA ASP A 14 -5.48 -38.50 -10.66
C ASP A 14 -5.57 -38.26 -9.13
N LYS A 15 -5.80 -39.34 -8.37
CA LYS A 15 -5.99 -39.27 -6.91
C LYS A 15 -4.72 -38.78 -6.20
N GLN A 16 -3.53 -39.18 -6.65
CA GLN A 16 -2.27 -38.75 -6.06
C GLN A 16 -2.05 -37.26 -6.31
N GLU A 17 -2.31 -36.79 -7.52
CA GLU A 17 -2.22 -35.37 -7.86
C GLU A 17 -3.25 -34.52 -7.10
N PHE A 18 -4.47 -35.03 -6.90
CA PHE A 18 -5.46 -34.39 -6.05
C PHE A 18 -4.97 -34.28 -4.59
N GLY A 19 -4.45 -35.37 -4.03
CA GLY A 19 -3.85 -35.38 -2.68
C GLY A 19 -2.74 -34.35 -2.53
N ARG A 20 -1.79 -34.30 -3.47
CA ARG A 20 -0.70 -33.32 -3.47
C ARG A 20 -1.20 -31.88 -3.50
N ARG A 21 -2.27 -31.59 -4.26
CA ARG A 21 -2.89 -30.25 -4.30
C ARG A 21 -3.57 -29.89 -3.00
N LEU A 22 -4.22 -30.86 -2.33
CA LEU A 22 -4.80 -30.66 -1.00
C LEU A 22 -3.72 -30.40 0.06
N ASP A 23 -2.60 -31.13 0.02
CA ASP A 23 -1.48 -30.90 0.93
C ASP A 23 -0.87 -29.51 0.72
N LEU A 24 -0.68 -29.09 -0.54
CA LEU A 24 -0.21 -27.74 -0.85
C LEU A 24 -1.19 -26.67 -0.38
N LEU A 25 -2.49 -26.86 -0.58
CA LEU A 25 -3.51 -25.95 -0.05
C LEU A 25 -3.44 -25.88 1.47
N GLY A 26 -3.31 -27.02 2.14
CA GLY A 26 -3.13 -27.09 3.60
C GLY A 26 -1.90 -26.33 4.06
N LEU A 27 -0.77 -26.46 3.36
CA LEU A 27 0.46 -25.72 3.66
C LEU A 27 0.25 -24.20 3.51
N TRP A 28 -0.42 -23.74 2.44
CA TRP A 28 -0.71 -22.33 2.23
C TRP A 28 -1.62 -21.75 3.31
N LEU A 29 -2.68 -22.47 3.68
CA LEU A 29 -3.64 -22.05 4.70
C LEU A 29 -3.05 -22.05 6.12
N THR A 30 -2.00 -22.83 6.37
CA THR A 30 -1.38 -22.95 7.69
C THR A 30 -0.05 -22.18 7.76
N ALA A 31 1.02 -22.73 7.23
CA ALA A 31 2.37 -22.14 7.30
C ALA A 31 2.43 -20.79 6.57
N GLY A 32 1.80 -20.69 5.39
CA GLY A 32 1.71 -19.44 4.64
C GLY A 32 0.99 -18.35 5.43
N ALA A 33 -0.25 -18.62 5.85
CA ALA A 33 -1.04 -17.68 6.66
C ALA A 33 -0.33 -17.27 7.96
N ARG A 34 0.33 -18.22 8.64
CA ARG A 34 1.11 -17.94 9.84
C ARG A 34 2.27 -16.98 9.58
N CYS A 35 3.05 -17.23 8.52
CA CYS A 35 4.17 -16.37 8.13
C CYS A 35 3.72 -14.91 7.90
N TRP A 36 2.66 -14.72 7.11
CA TRP A 36 2.11 -13.39 6.83
C TRP A 36 1.55 -12.71 8.08
N SER A 37 0.84 -13.46 8.94
CA SER A 37 0.31 -12.96 10.20
C SER A 37 1.42 -12.52 11.15
N GLU A 38 2.44 -13.36 11.37
CA GLU A 38 3.54 -13.05 12.28
C GLU A 38 4.34 -11.85 11.79
N TRP A 39 4.69 -11.81 10.50
CA TRP A 39 5.46 -10.70 9.94
C TRP A 39 4.69 -9.38 9.94
N GLY A 40 3.44 -9.39 9.47
CA GLY A 40 2.64 -8.17 9.40
C GLY A 40 2.23 -7.65 10.78
N ARG A 41 2.01 -8.52 11.77
CA ARG A 41 1.85 -8.12 13.18
C ARG A 41 3.11 -7.51 13.76
N ALA A 42 4.27 -8.11 13.50
CA ALA A 42 5.54 -7.57 13.96
C ALA A 42 5.75 -6.13 13.48
N LEU A 43 5.42 -5.84 12.22
CA LEU A 43 5.49 -4.48 11.67
C LEU A 43 4.41 -3.54 12.23
N ALA A 44 3.16 -4.01 12.31
CA ALA A 44 2.06 -3.17 12.80
C ALA A 44 2.18 -2.83 14.30
N GLN A 45 2.82 -3.69 15.08
CA GLN A 45 2.98 -3.53 16.54
C GLN A 45 4.36 -2.99 16.94
N SER A 46 5.33 -2.95 16.03
CA SER A 46 6.59 -2.25 16.28
C SER A 46 6.37 -0.75 16.39
N ASP A 47 7.27 -0.07 17.10
CA ASP A 47 7.24 1.40 17.18
C ASP A 47 7.34 1.98 15.76
N PRO A 48 6.31 2.72 15.28
CA PRO A 48 6.32 3.26 13.93
C PRO A 48 7.50 4.21 13.76
N GLY A 49 8.29 3.99 12.72
CA GLY A 49 9.54 4.72 12.53
C GLY A 49 9.85 5.00 11.06
N PRO A 50 11.05 5.54 10.78
CA PRO A 50 11.51 5.78 9.43
C PRO A 50 11.39 4.51 8.58
N VAL A 51 10.83 4.66 7.39
CA VAL A 51 10.66 3.55 6.45
C VAL A 51 11.89 3.52 5.55
N GLN A 52 12.69 2.47 5.65
CA GLN A 52 13.86 2.31 4.79
C GLN A 52 13.49 1.55 3.52
N ALA A 53 13.81 2.15 2.37
CA ALA A 53 13.70 1.46 1.09
C ALA A 53 14.82 0.41 0.95
N PHE A 54 14.49 -0.75 0.37
CA PHE A 54 15.39 -1.87 0.13
C PHE A 54 15.07 -2.55 -1.20
N LEU A 55 16.08 -3.21 -1.77
CA LEU A 55 15.89 -4.15 -2.88
C LEU A 55 15.65 -5.54 -2.32
N PRO A 56 14.59 -6.25 -2.76
CA PRO A 56 14.39 -7.63 -2.38
C PRO A 56 15.53 -8.50 -2.94
N PRO A 57 15.85 -9.63 -2.30
CA PRO A 57 16.85 -10.55 -2.82
C PRO A 57 16.39 -11.12 -4.17
N SER A 58 17.34 -11.54 -5.00
CA SER A 58 17.08 -11.99 -6.38
C SER A 58 16.17 -13.23 -6.49
N ASN A 59 16.03 -14.00 -5.41
CA ASN A 59 15.14 -15.15 -5.31
C ASN A 59 13.76 -14.82 -4.70
N ALA A 60 13.48 -13.55 -4.41
CA ALA A 60 12.18 -13.14 -3.90
C ALA A 60 11.10 -13.29 -4.98
N THR A 61 9.87 -13.59 -4.55
CA THR A 61 8.69 -13.78 -5.41
C THR A 61 8.07 -12.46 -5.93
N GLY A 62 8.85 -11.37 -5.96
CA GLY A 62 8.40 -10.03 -6.34
C GLY A 62 8.59 -9.71 -7.82
N LEU A 63 8.15 -8.51 -8.22
CA LEU A 63 8.39 -7.98 -9.57
C LEU A 63 9.86 -7.59 -9.72
N THR A 64 10.51 -8.06 -10.79
CA THR A 64 11.90 -7.69 -11.10
C THR A 64 12.05 -6.17 -11.23
N GLY A 65 13.07 -5.61 -10.56
CA GLY A 65 13.34 -4.18 -10.53
C GLY A 65 12.48 -3.38 -9.55
N GLN A 66 11.64 -4.04 -8.74
CA GLN A 66 10.88 -3.39 -7.69
C GLN A 66 11.71 -3.25 -6.40
N ALA A 67 11.82 -2.02 -5.90
CA ALA A 67 12.25 -1.75 -4.54
C ALA A 67 11.03 -1.50 -3.63
N TYR A 68 11.18 -1.80 -2.34
CA TYR A 68 10.14 -1.66 -1.34
C TYR A 68 10.62 -0.85 -0.15
N GLY A 69 9.76 -0.02 0.43
CA GLY A 69 9.86 0.40 1.82
C GLY A 69 8.69 -0.22 2.57
N MET A 70 8.94 -0.90 3.68
CA MET A 70 7.90 -1.59 4.45
C MET A 70 8.00 -1.20 5.92
N GLY A 71 6.87 -0.88 6.54
CA GLY A 71 6.81 -0.44 7.92
C GLY A 71 5.42 -0.58 8.53
N GLY A 72 5.31 -0.23 9.80
CA GLY A 72 4.04 -0.01 10.49
C GLY A 72 3.61 1.46 10.43
N TYR A 73 2.33 1.72 10.65
CA TYR A 73 1.84 3.02 11.09
C TYR A 73 1.02 2.85 12.37
N ALA A 74 1.03 3.88 13.22
CA ALA A 74 0.07 4.02 14.31
C ALA A 74 -0.47 5.44 14.33
N CYS A 75 -1.79 5.58 14.31
CA CYS A 75 -2.48 6.85 14.24
C CYS A 75 -3.87 6.72 14.87
N GLY A 76 -4.00 7.22 16.10
CA GLY A 76 -5.29 7.37 16.76
C GLY A 76 -6.18 8.46 16.15
N PRO A 77 -7.40 8.67 16.67
CA PRO A 77 -8.38 9.64 16.15
C PRO A 77 -7.92 11.10 16.13
N ASP A 78 -7.06 11.48 17.09
CA ASP A 78 -6.53 12.84 17.28
C ASP A 78 -5.05 12.96 16.90
N GLN A 79 -4.54 11.97 16.17
CA GLN A 79 -3.18 11.96 15.65
C GLN A 79 -3.22 11.96 14.12
N ALA A 80 -2.08 12.29 13.53
CA ALA A 80 -1.80 12.10 12.14
C ALA A 80 -0.32 11.72 11.97
N VAL A 81 -0.02 10.96 10.94
CA VAL A 81 1.36 10.67 10.54
C VAL A 81 1.64 11.43 9.25
N ILE A 82 2.76 12.14 9.22
CA ILE A 82 3.30 12.73 8.00
C ILE A 82 4.45 11.87 7.52
N LEU A 83 4.28 11.29 6.33
CA LEU A 83 5.30 10.53 5.62
C LEU A 83 5.81 11.39 4.45
N GLU A 84 7.11 11.68 4.43
CA GLU A 84 7.70 12.47 3.35
C GLU A 84 8.59 11.61 2.47
N LEU A 85 8.49 11.87 1.17
CA LEU A 85 9.21 11.18 0.13
C LEU A 85 9.74 12.22 -0.86
N VAL A 86 11.06 12.22 -1.08
CA VAL A 86 11.65 12.84 -2.28
C VAL A 86 11.63 11.77 -3.37
N PRO A 87 10.78 11.89 -4.41
CA PRO A 87 10.65 10.83 -5.39
C PRO A 87 11.96 10.64 -6.18
N PRO A 88 12.46 9.40 -6.31
CA PRO A 88 13.60 9.11 -7.18
C PRO A 88 13.16 9.13 -8.65
N THR A 89 14.12 9.17 -9.58
CA THR A 89 13.81 8.90 -10.98
C THR A 89 13.44 7.45 -11.12
N CYS A 90 12.19 7.15 -11.44
CA CYS A 90 11.69 5.79 -11.57
C CYS A 90 10.49 5.74 -12.51
N ALA A 91 10.16 4.55 -13.01
CA ALA A 91 9.02 4.40 -13.92
C ALA A 91 7.66 4.44 -13.21
N TYR A 92 7.65 4.08 -11.92
CA TYR A 92 6.45 4.06 -11.10
C TYR A 92 6.81 4.08 -9.63
N TRP A 93 6.03 4.81 -8.83
CA TRP A 93 6.03 4.64 -7.39
C TRP A 93 4.62 4.74 -6.79
N SER A 94 4.44 4.17 -5.60
CA SER A 94 3.20 4.27 -4.83
C SER A 94 3.38 4.08 -3.33
N VAL A 95 2.52 4.70 -2.54
CA VAL A 95 2.33 4.46 -1.10
C VAL A 95 0.98 3.79 -0.87
N GLN A 96 0.93 2.78 -0.02
CA GLN A 96 -0.29 2.03 0.29
C GLN A 96 -0.32 1.64 1.76
N LEU A 97 -1.48 1.85 2.39
CA LEU A 97 -1.82 1.29 3.68
C LEU A 97 -2.43 -0.10 3.51
N ALA A 98 -2.14 -0.96 4.48
CA ALA A 98 -2.68 -2.29 4.57
C ALA A 98 -2.96 -2.68 6.03
N THR A 99 -3.79 -3.70 6.21
CA THR A 99 -4.00 -4.31 7.53
C THR A 99 -2.71 -4.98 8.02
N TRP A 100 -2.71 -5.45 9.27
CA TRP A 100 -1.62 -6.31 9.77
C TRP A 100 -1.48 -7.63 8.98
N PHE A 101 -2.47 -8.01 8.16
CA PHE A 101 -2.39 -9.18 7.28
C PHE A 101 -2.01 -8.81 5.83
N TRP A 102 -1.49 -7.60 5.62
CA TRP A 102 -1.06 -7.08 4.32
C TRP A 102 -2.18 -6.94 3.27
N GLU A 103 -3.44 -7.00 3.70
CA GLU A 103 -4.59 -6.75 2.85
C GLU A 103 -4.80 -5.25 2.71
N SER A 104 -5.04 -4.79 1.49
CA SER A 104 -5.44 -3.40 1.27
C SER A 104 -6.87 -3.20 1.74
N ALA A 105 -7.04 -2.52 2.87
CA ALA A 105 -8.38 -2.27 3.40
C ALA A 105 -9.20 -1.42 2.41
N ALA A 106 -10.46 -1.81 2.14
CA ALA A 106 -11.45 -0.98 1.46
C ALA A 106 -11.02 -0.35 0.12
N VAL A 107 -10.29 -1.10 -0.72
CA VAL A 107 -9.88 -0.64 -2.06
C VAL A 107 -11.11 -0.20 -2.85
N GLY A 108 -11.07 1.03 -3.36
CA GLY A 108 -12.11 1.61 -4.22
C GLY A 108 -13.18 2.43 -3.49
N SER A 109 -13.36 2.28 -2.17
CA SER A 109 -14.25 3.16 -1.38
C SER A 109 -13.50 4.17 -0.52
N ARG A 110 -12.22 3.92 -0.24
CA ARG A 110 -11.34 4.81 0.54
C ARG A 110 -10.03 5.11 -0.20
N GLN A 111 -9.40 6.22 0.14
CA GLN A 111 -8.09 6.61 -0.38
C GLN A 111 -6.98 5.94 0.44
N VAL A 112 -6.89 4.61 0.39
CA VAL A 112 -5.89 3.84 1.15
C VAL A 112 -4.51 3.78 0.47
N SER A 113 -4.43 4.28 -0.76
CA SER A 113 -3.21 4.29 -1.55
C SER A 113 -3.19 5.41 -2.57
N LEU A 114 -1.99 5.87 -2.89
CA LEU A 114 -1.72 6.85 -3.93
C LEU A 114 -0.47 6.44 -4.70
N ASN A 115 -0.42 6.78 -5.98
CA ASN A 115 0.75 6.57 -6.82
C ASN A 115 1.21 7.88 -7.46
N HIS A 116 2.33 7.80 -8.19
CA HIS A 116 2.97 8.95 -8.81
C HIS A 116 2.08 9.80 -9.75
N THR A 117 0.99 9.26 -10.29
CA THR A 117 0.06 10.03 -11.14
C THR A 117 -1.10 10.65 -10.36
N GLN A 118 -1.31 10.24 -9.11
CA GLN A 118 -2.42 10.68 -8.26
C GLN A 118 -1.96 11.63 -7.15
N ALA A 119 -0.76 11.41 -6.63
CA ALA A 119 -0.18 12.22 -5.57
C ALA A 119 0.28 13.58 -6.11
N VAL A 120 0.27 14.57 -5.23
CA VAL A 120 0.68 15.95 -5.52
C VAL A 120 2.05 16.17 -4.91
N THR A 121 2.97 16.71 -5.69
CA THR A 121 4.29 17.12 -5.20
C THR A 121 4.20 18.59 -4.78
N ASP A 122 4.69 18.93 -3.60
CA ASP A 122 4.77 20.31 -3.15
C ASP A 122 5.85 21.07 -3.95
N GLU A 123 5.88 22.41 -3.84
CA GLU A 123 6.80 23.28 -4.59
C GLU A 123 8.28 22.98 -4.34
N ASP A 124 8.60 22.39 -3.18
CA ASP A 124 9.96 21.99 -2.79
C ASP A 124 10.38 20.61 -3.35
N GLY A 125 9.54 19.98 -4.18
CA GLY A 125 9.83 18.68 -4.79
C GLY A 125 9.58 17.48 -3.87
N VAL A 126 9.04 17.70 -2.67
CA VAL A 126 8.72 16.65 -1.71
C VAL A 126 7.25 16.24 -1.85
N VAL A 127 6.98 14.95 -1.77
CA VAL A 127 5.62 14.42 -1.66
C VAL A 127 5.34 14.08 -0.21
N ARG A 128 4.37 14.76 0.38
CA ARG A 128 3.96 14.57 1.77
C ARG A 128 2.62 13.85 1.83
N PHE A 129 2.58 12.68 2.45
CA PHE A 129 1.36 11.93 2.72
C PHE A 129 0.93 12.16 4.16
N VAL A 130 -0.37 12.37 4.36
CA VAL A 130 -0.95 12.46 5.71
C VAL A 130 -1.79 11.23 5.96
N ILE A 131 -1.39 10.38 6.90
CA ILE A 131 -2.20 9.24 7.34
C ILE A 131 -2.99 9.70 8.57
N ALA A 132 -4.32 9.69 8.50
CA ALA A 132 -5.19 10.15 9.59
C ALA A 132 -6.58 9.52 9.50
N GLN A 133 -7.23 9.27 10.65
CA GLN A 133 -8.57 8.67 10.70
C GLN A 133 -9.66 9.57 10.10
N ARG A 134 -9.45 10.89 10.14
CA ARG A 134 -10.35 11.91 9.58
C ARG A 134 -9.67 12.59 8.40
N ASP A 135 -10.44 13.05 7.41
CA ASP A 135 -9.90 13.81 6.28
C ASP A 135 -9.37 15.17 6.78
N PRO A 136 -8.05 15.44 6.72
CA PRO A 136 -7.47 16.72 7.10
C PRO A 136 -7.68 17.80 6.04
N GLY A 137 -8.27 17.46 4.89
CA GLY A 137 -8.47 18.36 3.77
C GLY A 137 -7.28 18.47 2.81
N VAL A 138 -6.25 17.63 2.92
CA VAL A 138 -5.09 17.65 2.01
C VAL A 138 -5.21 16.62 0.89
N ALA A 139 -4.68 16.91 -0.30
CA ALA A 139 -4.79 16.03 -1.46
C ALA A 139 -4.22 14.63 -1.21
N ASN A 140 -3.04 14.56 -0.59
CA ASN A 140 -2.29 13.33 -0.31
C ASN A 140 -2.69 12.65 1.01
N TRP A 141 -3.94 12.78 1.43
CA TRP A 141 -4.45 12.06 2.60
C TRP A 141 -4.54 10.55 2.31
N LEU A 142 -4.14 9.73 3.28
CA LEU A 142 -4.34 8.29 3.26
C LEU A 142 -5.26 7.89 4.42
N ASP A 143 -6.36 7.24 4.08
CA ASP A 143 -7.40 6.82 5.03
C ASP A 143 -7.06 5.42 5.58
N PRO A 144 -6.80 5.26 6.90
CA PRO A 144 -6.53 3.98 7.54
C PRO A 144 -7.71 3.01 7.58
N ALA A 145 -8.88 3.39 7.06
CA ALA A 145 -10.10 2.61 7.06
C ALA A 145 -10.61 2.21 8.46
N GLY A 146 -10.30 3.02 9.49
CA GLY A 146 -10.69 2.78 10.88
C GLY A 146 -9.69 1.93 11.68
N TYR A 147 -8.60 1.47 11.07
CA TYR A 147 -7.52 0.80 11.79
C TYR A 147 -6.56 1.83 12.39
N GLU A 148 -6.43 1.86 13.70
CA GLU A 148 -5.46 2.73 14.40
C GLU A 148 -4.02 2.28 14.19
N GLN A 149 -3.80 1.00 13.89
CA GLN A 149 -2.50 0.42 13.59
C GLN A 149 -2.60 -0.50 12.39
N GLY A 150 -1.55 -0.51 11.57
CA GLY A 150 -1.49 -1.35 10.37
C GLY A 150 -0.11 -1.33 9.75
N THR A 151 -0.03 -1.86 8.54
CA THR A 151 1.21 -1.85 7.75
C THR A 151 1.12 -0.80 6.66
N LEU A 152 2.29 -0.33 6.23
CA LEU A 152 2.43 0.52 5.06
C LEU A 152 3.50 -0.08 4.13
N ALA A 153 3.25 0.03 2.83
CA ALA A 153 4.20 -0.31 1.79
C ALA A 153 4.39 0.87 0.85
N VAL A 154 5.64 1.21 0.59
CA VAL A 154 6.06 2.08 -0.50
C VAL A 154 6.75 1.23 -1.54
N ARG A 155 6.46 1.49 -2.82
CA ARG A 155 7.02 0.72 -3.94
C ARG A 155 7.64 1.68 -4.93
N PHE A 156 8.78 1.29 -5.46
CA PHE A 156 9.47 1.99 -6.55
C PHE A 156 9.81 0.97 -7.63
N LEU A 157 9.62 1.32 -8.89
CA LEU A 157 9.86 0.44 -10.02
C LEU A 157 10.96 1.02 -10.90
N TRP A 158 12.08 0.30 -11.02
CA TRP A 158 13.29 0.73 -11.73
C TRP A 158 13.77 2.11 -11.26
N ALA A 159 13.87 2.30 -9.95
CA ALA A 159 14.43 3.52 -9.39
C ALA A 159 15.94 3.57 -9.55
N ASP A 160 16.45 4.75 -9.88
CA ASP A 160 17.88 5.07 -9.95
C ASP A 160 18.58 5.00 -8.59
N GLN A 161 17.83 5.27 -7.51
CA GLN A 161 18.29 5.21 -6.13
C GLN A 161 17.17 4.80 -5.18
N LEU A 162 17.55 4.36 -3.99
CA LEU A 162 16.62 4.07 -2.89
C LEU A 162 16.39 5.36 -2.10
N PRO A 163 15.18 5.96 -2.17
CA PRO A 163 14.91 7.21 -1.49
C PRO A 163 14.79 6.97 0.02
N ALA A 164 15.22 7.96 0.81
CA ALA A 164 14.90 8.02 2.22
C ALA A 164 13.44 8.44 2.40
N LEU A 165 12.75 7.85 3.38
CA LEU A 165 11.43 8.28 3.80
C LEU A 165 11.49 8.78 5.24
N SER A 166 11.02 10.00 5.46
CA SER A 166 10.85 10.54 6.80
C SER A 166 9.47 10.18 7.33
N TYR A 167 9.38 9.96 8.63
CA TYR A 167 8.14 9.59 9.31
C TYR A 167 8.05 10.42 10.58
N ARG A 168 6.94 11.15 10.78
CA ARG A 168 6.67 11.85 12.04
C ARG A 168 5.21 11.76 12.44
N LEU A 169 4.97 11.57 13.74
CA LEU A 169 3.66 11.62 14.35
C LEU A 169 3.38 13.04 14.85
N VAL A 170 2.21 13.59 14.53
CA VAL A 170 1.79 14.93 14.93
C VAL A 170 0.35 14.88 15.48
N PRO A 171 -0.05 15.83 16.34
CA PRO A 171 -1.46 16.02 16.66
C PRO A 171 -2.26 16.35 15.40
N PHE A 172 -3.47 15.79 15.26
CA PHE A 172 -4.31 15.97 14.07
C PHE A 172 -4.58 17.46 13.77
N GLU A 173 -4.82 18.25 14.82
CA GLU A 173 -5.06 19.69 14.71
C GLU A 173 -3.84 20.50 14.22
N HIS A 174 -2.64 19.92 14.30
CA HIS A 174 -1.40 20.55 13.82
C HIS A 174 -1.08 20.24 12.37
N VAL A 175 -1.77 19.29 11.72
CA VAL A 175 -1.46 18.84 10.35
C VAL A 175 -1.26 20.01 9.37
N GLN A 176 -2.17 20.99 9.36
CA GLN A 176 -2.08 22.11 8.42
C GLN A 176 -0.88 23.05 8.71
N ARG A 177 -0.44 23.14 9.97
CA ARG A 177 0.72 23.95 10.37
C ARG A 177 2.05 23.24 10.09
N GLU A 178 2.03 21.92 10.09
CA GLU A 178 3.19 21.04 9.85
C GLU A 178 3.49 20.82 8.37
N LEU A 179 2.64 21.33 7.48
CA LEU A 179 2.75 21.23 6.04
C LEU A 179 3.07 22.60 5.42
N PRO A 180 3.75 22.65 4.26
CA PRO A 180 4.04 23.91 3.58
C PRO A 180 2.76 24.69 3.23
N PRO A 181 2.80 26.05 3.24
CA PRO A 181 1.62 26.87 2.92
C PRO A 181 0.98 26.61 1.55
N GLY A 182 1.76 26.12 0.57
CA GLY A 182 1.30 25.77 -0.77
C GLY A 182 0.70 24.37 -0.91
N THR A 183 0.60 23.60 0.18
CA THR A 183 0.08 22.23 0.14
C THR A 183 -1.33 22.21 -0.43
N LYS A 184 -1.56 21.35 -1.44
CA LYS A 184 -2.86 21.31 -2.12
C LYS A 184 -3.97 20.83 -1.19
N VAL A 185 -4.98 21.68 -1.02
CA VAL A 185 -6.20 21.41 -0.26
C VAL A 185 -7.28 20.81 -1.17
N VAL A 186 -8.14 19.97 -0.60
CA VAL A 186 -9.26 19.29 -1.24
C VAL A 186 -10.52 19.50 -0.40
N THR A 187 -11.59 19.99 -1.01
CA THR A 187 -12.90 20.16 -0.34
C THR A 187 -13.61 18.80 -0.15
N PRO A 188 -14.59 18.68 0.76
CA PRO A 188 -15.38 17.47 0.91
C PRO A 188 -16.05 17.00 -0.40
N GLU A 189 -16.52 17.92 -1.25
CA GLU A 189 -17.14 17.63 -2.54
C GLU A 189 -16.11 17.05 -3.52
N GLN A 190 -14.93 17.66 -3.59
CA GLN A 190 -13.82 17.19 -4.40
C GLN A 190 -13.34 15.81 -3.92
N ARG A 191 -13.22 15.59 -2.61
CA ARG A 191 -12.90 14.28 -2.03
C ARG A 191 -13.92 13.23 -2.46
N SER A 192 -15.21 13.56 -2.36
CA SER A 192 -16.28 12.67 -2.78
C SER A 192 -16.17 12.29 -4.26
N GLN A 193 -15.85 13.25 -5.13
CA GLN A 193 -15.62 12.99 -6.56
C GLN A 193 -14.41 12.08 -6.81
N ILE A 194 -13.28 12.33 -6.11
CA ILE A 194 -12.09 11.47 -6.19
C ILE A 194 -12.44 10.02 -5.82
N LEU A 195 -13.14 9.81 -4.70
CA LEU A 195 -13.54 8.48 -4.24
C LEU A 195 -14.51 7.79 -5.22
N ARG A 196 -15.45 8.53 -5.81
CA ARG A 196 -16.34 7.99 -6.86
C ARG A 196 -15.56 7.53 -8.09
N SER A 197 -14.59 8.34 -8.56
CA SER A 197 -13.75 7.96 -9.71
C SER A 197 -12.97 6.69 -9.42
N ARG A 198 -12.34 6.60 -8.24
CA ARG A 198 -11.59 5.40 -7.80
C ARG A 198 -12.49 4.15 -7.78
N ARG A 199 -13.71 4.27 -7.28
CA ARG A 199 -14.69 3.17 -7.28
C ARG A 199 -15.03 2.71 -8.70
N ALA A 200 -15.30 3.67 -9.59
CA ALA A 200 -15.63 3.36 -10.98
C ALA A 200 -14.46 2.68 -11.72
N ASP A 201 -13.22 3.13 -11.49
CA ASP A 201 -12.02 2.51 -12.03
C ASP A 201 -11.87 1.05 -11.60
N LEU A 202 -12.07 0.76 -10.31
CA LEU A 202 -12.01 -0.60 -9.79
C LEU A 202 -13.10 -1.48 -10.44
N GLN A 203 -14.34 -0.98 -10.51
CA GLN A 203 -15.44 -1.71 -11.13
C GLN A 203 -15.19 -2.03 -12.60
N ARG A 204 -14.56 -1.12 -13.36
CA ARG A 204 -14.17 -1.38 -14.76
C ARG A 204 -13.14 -2.50 -14.90
N ARG A 205 -12.20 -2.60 -13.95
CA ARG A 205 -11.14 -3.63 -13.97
C ARG A 205 -11.67 -5.01 -13.62
N LEU A 206 -12.60 -5.09 -12.66
CA LEU A 206 -13.18 -6.36 -12.18
C LEU A 206 -14.22 -6.97 -13.13
N ARG A 207 -14.70 -6.20 -14.12
CA ARG A 207 -15.65 -6.69 -15.14
C ARG A 207 -14.97 -7.31 -16.38
N ARG A 208 -13.66 -7.50 -16.34
CA ARG A 208 -12.87 -8.16 -17.40
C ARG A 208 -12.61 -9.60 -17.03
#